data_AF-A0A1A8WM44-F1
#
_entry.id   AF-A0A1A8WM44-F1
#
_cell.length_a   1.000
_cell.length_b   1.000
_cell.length_c   1.000
_cell.angle_alpha   90.00
_cell.angle_beta   90.00
_cell.angle_gamma   90.00
#
_symmetry.space_group_name_H-M   'P 1'
#
loop_
_entity.id
_entity.type
_entity.pdbx_description
1 polymer ?
#
loop_
_entity_poly.entity_id
_entity_poly.type
_entity_poly.pdbx_seq_one_letter_code
_entity_poly.pdbx_strand_id
1 'polypeptide(L)'
;MLFCEDIKEEEDEEEAYTPGDNYYSYVSLFHDYNNELTIATSKDGDTESYKGYCEIIKRSYFSSNNFDDYCYKVAKYLEYIKDKNDGNGYEHCIHLNYLLNSSNEYNTFLSYEKQKLFEAYKYLSENMKICSNNIEPISENVLGKISDLYNFYDIFHNTIKSIDSPGENFCKHSEKSSESYKNIKKHCQTNRDHGFCEELKKIREKYYLTMKYENRCSTAPIALEPEDIEDSKGTILIPFAVILVITSVLFILYKFTSFGFWASTQIRKWINIFNNIPKETLELLENYRSQQLSSEKNQYNVQYLPA
;
A
#
# COMPACT_ATOMS: atom_id res chain seq x y z
N MET A 1 16.51 7.19 -50.44
CA MET A 1 17.14 6.87 -49.14
C MET A 1 16.01 6.85 -48.13
N LEU A 2 15.45 5.66 -47.88
CA LEU A 2 14.43 5.49 -46.84
C LEU A 2 15.12 5.51 -45.49
N PHE A 3 14.70 6.40 -44.60
CA PHE A 3 14.97 6.29 -43.18
C PHE A 3 13.77 5.60 -42.54
N CYS A 4 13.98 4.41 -42.00
CA CYS A 4 13.05 3.79 -41.06
C CYS A 4 13.19 4.54 -39.73
N GLU A 5 12.10 5.07 -39.20
CA GLU A 5 12.04 5.48 -37.79
C GLU A 5 11.83 4.23 -36.96
N ASP A 6 12.82 3.93 -36.11
CA ASP A 6 12.70 2.92 -35.06
C ASP A 6 11.65 3.39 -34.05
N ILE A 7 10.46 2.79 -34.10
CA ILE A 7 9.48 2.87 -33.03
C ILE A 7 10.07 2.08 -31.86
N LYS A 8 10.58 2.78 -30.84
CA LYS A 8 10.83 2.17 -29.54
C LYS A 8 9.48 1.88 -28.91
N GLU A 9 9.13 0.60 -28.87
CA GLU A 9 8.10 0.10 -27.95
C GLU A 9 8.55 0.48 -26.52
N GLU A 10 7.69 1.22 -25.82
CA GLU A 10 7.81 1.37 -24.37
C GLU A 10 7.54 -0.02 -23.79
N GLU A 11 8.60 -0.71 -23.38
CA GLU A 11 8.49 -1.89 -22.53
C GLU A 11 7.87 -1.43 -21.20
N ASP A 12 6.61 -1.82 -20.96
CA ASP A 12 6.00 -1.77 -19.63
C ASP A 12 6.94 -2.52 -18.67
N GLU A 13 7.61 -1.80 -17.77
CA GLU A 13 8.42 -2.41 -16.71
C GLU A 13 7.48 -3.24 -15.81
N GLU A 14 7.40 -4.54 -16.07
CA GLU A 14 6.69 -5.50 -15.25
C GLU A 14 7.28 -5.43 -13.83
N GLU A 15 6.48 -4.93 -12.88
CA GLU A 15 6.91 -4.69 -11.50
C GLU A 15 7.44 -6.02 -10.92
N ALA A 16 8.74 -6.07 -10.60
CA ALA A 16 9.39 -7.31 -10.22
C ALA A 16 8.70 -7.93 -9.00
N TYR A 17 8.12 -9.14 -9.18
CA TYR A 17 7.49 -9.90 -8.12
C TYR A 17 8.45 -10.08 -6.93
N THR A 18 8.06 -9.56 -5.77
CA THR A 18 8.81 -9.75 -4.53
C THR A 18 8.05 -10.72 -3.63
N PRO A 19 8.63 -11.90 -3.30
CA PRO A 19 8.02 -12.86 -2.40
C PRO A 19 7.58 -12.23 -1.08
N GLY A 20 6.30 -12.39 -0.74
CA GLY A 20 5.70 -11.88 0.49
C GLY A 20 4.94 -10.56 0.36
N ASP A 21 5.07 -9.80 -0.75
CA ASP A 21 4.36 -8.51 -0.90
C ASP A 21 2.83 -8.68 -0.94
N ASN A 22 2.37 -9.79 -1.50
CA ASN A 22 0.95 -10.17 -1.50
C ASN A 22 0.42 -10.50 -0.09
N TYR A 23 1.30 -10.70 0.91
CA TYR A 23 0.89 -11.17 2.25
C TYR A 23 0.18 -10.06 3.03
N TYR A 24 0.50 -8.78 2.76
CA TYR A 24 -0.05 -7.63 3.47
C TYR A 24 -1.57 -7.68 3.57
N SER A 25 -2.25 -8.05 2.48
CA SER A 25 -3.71 -8.13 2.41
C SER A 25 -4.37 -9.19 3.30
N TYR A 26 -3.58 -10.14 3.83
CA TYR A 26 -4.07 -11.27 4.63
C TYR A 26 -3.65 -11.19 6.10
N VAL A 27 -2.79 -10.25 6.49
CA VAL A 27 -2.19 -10.19 7.83
C VAL A 27 -3.25 -10.04 8.93
N SER A 28 -4.38 -9.39 8.63
CA SER A 28 -5.49 -9.26 9.58
C SER A 28 -6.05 -10.61 10.05
N LEU A 29 -5.85 -11.69 9.29
CA LEU A 29 -6.34 -13.04 9.59
C LEU A 29 -5.35 -13.87 10.43
N PHE A 30 -4.09 -13.43 10.54
CA PHE A 30 -3.04 -14.23 11.17
C PHE A 30 -3.30 -14.52 12.65
N HIS A 31 -3.94 -13.60 13.37
CA HIS A 31 -4.31 -13.84 14.77
C HIS A 31 -5.24 -15.06 14.90
N ASP A 32 -6.24 -15.17 14.03
CA ASP A 32 -7.20 -16.28 14.04
C ASP A 32 -6.52 -17.59 13.61
N TYR A 33 -5.69 -17.54 12.57
CA TYR A 33 -4.94 -18.69 12.10
C TYR A 33 -3.88 -19.19 13.08
N ASN A 34 -3.31 -18.32 13.91
CA ASN A 34 -2.41 -18.71 14.99
C ASN A 34 -3.14 -19.49 16.09
N ASN A 35 -4.39 -19.11 16.40
CA ASN A 35 -5.23 -19.87 17.34
C ASN A 35 -5.54 -21.26 16.77
N GLU A 36 -5.86 -21.34 15.48
CA GLU A 36 -6.13 -22.61 14.80
C GLU A 36 -4.90 -23.52 14.73
N LEU A 37 -3.73 -22.97 14.40
CA LEU A 37 -2.45 -23.69 14.45
C LEU A 37 -2.19 -24.26 15.85
N THR A 38 -2.39 -23.45 16.90
CA THR A 38 -2.20 -23.88 18.28
C THR A 38 -3.12 -25.07 18.60
N ILE A 39 -4.39 -25.00 18.19
CA ILE A 39 -5.37 -26.07 18.40
C ILE A 39 -4.98 -27.33 17.61
N ALA A 40 -4.56 -27.18 16.35
CA ALA A 40 -4.19 -28.29 15.48
C ALA A 40 -2.95 -29.04 16.00
N THR A 41 -1.93 -28.30 16.46
CA THR A 41 -0.66 -28.87 16.92
C THR A 41 -0.72 -29.45 18.34
N SER A 42 -1.65 -28.97 19.18
CA SER A 42 -1.85 -29.44 20.56
C SER A 42 -2.59 -30.79 20.66
N LYS A 43 -3.24 -31.26 19.60
CA LYS A 43 -3.87 -32.58 19.60
C LYS A 43 -2.78 -33.65 19.63
N ASP A 44 -2.90 -34.60 20.57
CA ASP A 44 -2.25 -35.92 20.50
C ASP A 44 -2.84 -36.65 19.28
N GLY A 45 -2.33 -36.29 18.12
CA GLY A 45 -2.70 -36.84 16.83
C GLY A 45 -1.73 -37.95 16.44
N ASP A 46 -2.25 -38.89 15.66
CA ASP A 46 -1.44 -39.92 15.02
C ASP A 46 -0.40 -39.26 14.10
N THR A 47 0.89 -39.48 14.39
CA THR A 47 1.99 -39.00 13.54
C THR A 47 2.32 -39.99 12.44
N GLU A 48 1.69 -41.17 12.41
CA GLU A 48 2.01 -42.24 11.48
C GLU A 48 1.78 -41.82 10.02
N SER A 49 0.83 -40.91 9.76
CA SER A 49 0.51 -40.42 8.41
C SER A 49 1.64 -39.61 7.75
N TYR A 50 2.52 -38.99 8.53
CA TYR A 50 3.64 -38.16 8.04
C TYR A 50 5.01 -38.54 8.61
N LYS A 51 5.09 -39.56 9.47
CA LYS A 51 6.33 -40.17 9.97
C LYS A 51 7.32 -40.53 8.86
N GLY A 52 6.84 -41.14 7.78
CA GLY A 52 7.68 -41.47 6.63
C GLY A 52 8.37 -40.25 6.01
N TYR A 53 7.64 -39.13 5.85
CA TYR A 53 8.21 -37.88 5.33
C TYR A 53 9.24 -37.30 6.28
N CYS A 54 8.94 -37.27 7.59
CA CYS A 54 9.85 -36.74 8.60
C CYS A 54 11.13 -37.57 8.73
N GLU A 55 11.05 -38.91 8.62
CA GLU A 55 12.22 -39.78 8.57
C GLU A 55 13.13 -39.49 7.36
N ILE A 56 12.53 -39.25 6.19
CA ILE A 56 13.27 -38.87 4.98
C ILE A 56 13.94 -37.51 5.17
N ILE A 57 13.19 -36.51 5.67
CA ILE A 57 13.74 -35.17 5.89
C ILE A 57 14.94 -35.20 6.83
N LYS A 58 14.78 -35.88 7.97
CA LYS A 58 15.86 -36.07 8.94
C LYS A 58 17.12 -36.65 8.29
N ARG A 59 16.98 -37.71 7.50
CA ARG A 59 18.12 -38.40 6.85
C ARG A 59 18.75 -37.58 5.74
N SER A 60 17.94 -36.89 4.94
CA SER A 60 18.39 -36.17 3.74
C SER A 60 18.94 -34.78 4.04
N TYR A 61 18.45 -34.09 5.07
CA TYR A 61 18.77 -32.67 5.29
C TYR A 61 19.59 -32.39 6.57
N PHE A 62 19.40 -33.17 7.65
CA PHE A 62 19.87 -32.74 8.98
C PHE A 62 20.77 -33.71 9.73
N SER A 63 20.96 -34.96 9.26
CA SER A 63 21.84 -35.97 9.90
C SER A 63 21.67 -36.07 11.43
N SER A 64 20.48 -35.72 11.96
CA SER A 64 20.22 -35.51 13.39
C SER A 64 18.80 -35.95 13.73
N ASN A 65 18.66 -36.69 14.82
CA ASN A 65 17.39 -37.30 15.23
C ASN A 65 16.39 -36.31 15.85
N ASN A 66 16.80 -35.06 16.09
CA ASN A 66 16.00 -34.10 16.85
C ASN A 66 15.08 -33.24 15.99
N PHE A 67 15.07 -33.43 14.66
CA PHE A 67 14.22 -32.64 13.75
C PHE A 67 12.76 -33.14 13.69
N ASP A 68 12.49 -34.33 14.22
CA ASP A 68 11.17 -34.96 14.14
C ASP A 68 10.07 -34.04 14.71
N ASP A 69 10.30 -33.39 15.86
CA ASP A 69 9.34 -32.48 16.48
C ASP A 69 9.01 -31.25 15.61
N TYR A 70 10.02 -30.69 14.92
CA TYR A 70 9.85 -29.57 13.99
C TYR A 70 9.01 -30.00 12.79
N CYS A 71 9.37 -31.15 12.20
CA CYS A 71 8.65 -31.72 11.08
C CYS A 71 7.19 -32.03 11.43
N TYR A 72 6.95 -32.66 12.58
CA TYR A 72 5.59 -33.02 13.02
C TYR A 72 4.71 -31.82 13.29
N LYS A 73 5.22 -30.74 13.86
CA LYS A 73 4.44 -29.49 14.04
C LYS A 73 3.98 -28.94 12.69
N VAL A 74 4.90 -28.82 11.73
CA VAL A 74 4.57 -28.32 10.39
C VAL A 74 3.62 -29.27 9.66
N ALA A 75 3.86 -30.58 9.73
CA ALA A 75 3.01 -31.60 9.11
C ALA A 75 1.58 -31.57 9.64
N LYS A 76 1.39 -31.47 10.97
CA LYS A 76 0.05 -31.35 11.59
C LYS A 76 -0.71 -30.15 11.07
N TYR A 77 -0.05 -29.01 10.90
CA TYR A 77 -0.73 -27.83 10.38
C TYR A 77 -1.02 -27.95 8.88
N LEU A 78 -0.11 -28.52 8.08
CA LEU A 78 -0.37 -28.81 6.66
C LEU A 78 -1.57 -29.76 6.49
N GLU A 79 -1.69 -30.79 7.32
CA GLU A 79 -2.84 -31.70 7.38
C GLU A 79 -4.12 -30.94 7.76
N TYR A 80 -4.08 -30.10 8.79
CA TYR A 80 -5.20 -29.24 9.18
C TYR A 80 -5.70 -28.36 8.03
N ILE A 81 -4.80 -27.68 7.32
CA ILE A 81 -5.15 -26.82 6.18
C ILE A 81 -5.83 -27.64 5.09
N LYS A 82 -5.29 -28.82 4.80
CA LYS A 82 -5.81 -29.73 3.78
C LYS A 82 -7.20 -30.25 4.12
N ASP A 83 -7.44 -30.59 5.38
CA ASP A 83 -8.71 -31.17 5.83
C ASP A 83 -9.80 -30.12 6.01
N LYS A 84 -9.45 -28.89 6.40
CA LYS A 84 -10.41 -27.80 6.62
C LYS A 84 -11.20 -27.49 5.36
N ASN A 85 -10.52 -27.42 4.21
CA ASN A 85 -11.10 -27.24 2.87
C ASN A 85 -12.24 -26.20 2.80
N ASP A 86 -12.08 -25.06 3.49
CA ASP A 86 -13.06 -23.97 3.60
C ASP A 86 -12.91 -22.90 2.50
N GLY A 87 -12.02 -23.15 1.54
CA GLY A 87 -11.66 -22.20 0.49
C GLY A 87 -10.52 -21.24 0.86
N ASN A 88 -10.10 -21.18 2.13
CA ASN A 88 -9.06 -20.26 2.61
C ASN A 88 -7.67 -20.91 2.68
N GLY A 89 -7.47 -22.05 2.00
CA GLY A 89 -6.23 -22.83 2.12
C GLY A 89 -4.99 -22.03 1.74
N TYR A 90 -5.12 -21.12 0.76
CA TYR A 90 -4.03 -20.26 0.33
C TYR A 90 -3.58 -19.29 1.43
N GLU A 91 -4.52 -18.66 2.14
CA GLU A 91 -4.28 -17.71 3.21
C GLU A 91 -3.65 -18.39 4.44
N HIS A 92 -4.05 -19.63 4.73
CA HIS A 92 -3.37 -20.42 5.77
C HIS A 92 -1.94 -20.80 5.36
N CYS A 93 -1.70 -21.10 4.09
CA CYS A 93 -0.35 -21.36 3.58
C CYS A 93 0.55 -20.12 3.65
N ILE A 94 -0.01 -18.94 3.36
CA ILE A 94 0.65 -17.65 3.55
C ILE A 94 1.04 -17.46 5.02
N HIS A 95 0.11 -17.69 5.94
CA HIS A 95 0.37 -17.60 7.38
C HIS A 95 1.43 -18.60 7.85
N LEU A 96 1.38 -19.85 7.39
CA LEU A 96 2.43 -20.83 7.68
C LEU A 96 3.79 -20.32 7.21
N ASN A 97 3.90 -19.84 5.97
CA ASN A 97 5.18 -19.34 5.45
C ASN A 97 5.69 -18.13 6.25
N TYR A 98 4.79 -17.25 6.72
CA TYR A 98 5.16 -16.18 7.63
C TYR A 98 5.79 -16.72 8.91
N LEU A 99 5.16 -17.69 9.59
CA LEU A 99 5.70 -18.30 10.81
C LEU A 99 7.04 -18.99 10.61
N LEU A 100 7.20 -19.73 9.50
CA LEU A 100 8.47 -20.35 9.13
C LEU A 100 9.59 -19.32 8.89
N ASN A 101 9.23 -18.08 8.55
CA ASN A 101 10.18 -17.00 8.34
C ASN A 101 10.47 -16.20 9.61
N SER A 102 9.45 -15.94 10.45
CA SER A 102 9.51 -14.98 11.57
C SER A 102 9.82 -15.59 12.93
N SER A 103 9.52 -16.87 13.16
CA SER A 103 9.68 -17.49 14.48
C SER A 103 10.92 -18.37 14.58
N ASN A 104 11.72 -18.14 15.62
CA ASN A 104 12.89 -18.95 15.97
C ASN A 104 12.53 -20.43 16.21
N GLU A 105 11.29 -20.72 16.58
CA GLU A 105 10.80 -22.09 16.74
C GLU A 105 10.84 -22.88 15.42
N TYR A 106 10.76 -22.21 14.27
CA TYR A 106 10.70 -22.88 12.97
C TYR A 106 11.92 -22.59 12.09
N ASN A 107 12.53 -21.41 12.24
CA ASN A 107 13.60 -20.94 11.36
C ASN A 107 15.02 -21.19 11.92
N THR A 108 15.14 -21.68 13.15
CA THR A 108 16.42 -21.94 13.82
C THR A 108 16.48 -23.39 14.26
N PHE A 109 17.47 -24.14 13.75
CA PHE A 109 17.70 -25.53 14.16
C PHE A 109 19.20 -25.82 14.21
N LEU A 110 19.72 -26.01 15.43
CA LEU A 110 21.15 -26.23 15.67
C LEU A 110 21.99 -25.17 14.96
N SER A 111 22.99 -25.59 14.17
CA SER A 111 23.84 -24.72 13.34
C SER A 111 23.45 -24.77 11.86
N TYR A 112 22.26 -25.27 11.51
CA TYR A 112 21.83 -25.38 10.12
C TYR A 112 21.34 -24.02 9.60
N GLU A 113 21.69 -23.73 8.34
CA GLU A 113 21.25 -22.52 7.65
C GLU A 113 19.73 -22.53 7.43
N LYS A 114 19.10 -21.36 7.53
CA LYS A 114 17.66 -21.18 7.26
C LYS A 114 17.25 -21.77 5.91
N GLN A 115 18.10 -21.65 4.89
CA GLN A 115 17.82 -22.21 3.56
C GLN A 115 17.56 -23.72 3.59
N LYS A 116 18.34 -24.49 4.35
CA LYS A 116 18.14 -25.95 4.49
C LYS A 116 16.83 -26.30 5.19
N LEU A 117 16.38 -25.46 6.14
CA LEU A 117 15.05 -25.62 6.75
C LEU A 117 13.95 -25.42 5.72
N PHE A 118 14.07 -24.40 4.87
CA PHE A 118 13.10 -24.16 3.80
C PHE A 118 13.06 -25.28 2.76
N GLU A 119 14.20 -25.86 2.38
CA GLU A 119 14.23 -27.03 1.50
C GLU A 119 13.50 -28.23 2.11
N ALA A 120 13.70 -28.49 3.40
CA ALA A 120 13.01 -29.56 4.13
C ALA A 120 11.49 -29.33 4.22
N TYR A 121 11.07 -28.11 4.58
CA TYR A 121 9.65 -27.76 4.66
C TYR A 121 8.98 -27.76 3.29
N LYS A 122 9.68 -27.34 2.24
CA LYS A 122 9.20 -27.41 0.86
C LYS A 122 9.01 -28.86 0.42
N TYR A 123 9.97 -29.73 0.69
CA TYR A 123 9.83 -31.17 0.43
C TYR A 123 8.59 -31.75 1.14
N LEU A 124 8.38 -31.43 2.41
CA LEU A 124 7.20 -31.88 3.16
C LEU A 124 5.90 -31.42 2.49
N SER A 125 5.83 -30.12 2.20
CA SER A 125 4.70 -29.44 1.56
C SER A 125 4.34 -30.02 0.18
N GLU A 126 5.34 -30.31 -0.66
CA GLU A 126 5.18 -30.96 -1.97
C GLU A 126 4.63 -32.40 -1.85
N ASN A 127 5.17 -33.19 -0.91
CA ASN A 127 4.73 -34.58 -0.71
C ASN A 127 3.32 -34.65 -0.11
N MET A 128 2.96 -33.71 0.76
CA MET A 128 1.62 -33.60 1.32
C MET A 128 0.60 -32.97 0.35
N LYS A 129 1.10 -32.36 -0.74
CA LYS A 129 0.33 -31.71 -1.82
C LYS A 129 -0.52 -30.54 -1.34
N ILE A 130 0.02 -29.74 -0.42
CA ILE A 130 -0.62 -28.55 0.14
C ILE A 130 0.45 -27.51 0.45
N CYS A 131 0.19 -26.23 0.17
CA CYS A 131 1.14 -25.11 0.33
C CYS A 131 2.42 -25.18 -0.52
N SER A 132 2.49 -26.04 -1.56
CA SER A 132 3.73 -26.36 -2.27
C SER A 132 4.43 -25.16 -2.92
N ASN A 133 3.67 -24.15 -3.33
CA ASN A 133 4.19 -22.93 -3.94
C ASN A 133 4.31 -21.76 -2.96
N ASN A 134 4.00 -21.96 -1.68
CA ASN A 134 4.00 -20.90 -0.68
C ASN A 134 5.21 -20.96 0.26
N ILE A 135 5.90 -22.11 0.36
CA ILE A 135 7.02 -22.29 1.29
C ILE A 135 8.30 -21.77 0.66
N GLU A 136 8.64 -20.53 0.99
CA GLU A 136 9.85 -19.86 0.48
C GLU A 136 10.39 -18.81 1.47
N PRO A 137 11.72 -18.57 1.48
CA PRO A 137 12.29 -17.50 2.28
C PRO A 137 11.74 -16.13 1.87
N ILE A 138 11.34 -15.32 2.84
CA ILE A 138 10.92 -13.93 2.65
C ILE A 138 12.10 -13.02 2.98
N SER A 139 12.31 -11.98 2.17
CA SER A 139 13.35 -10.98 2.44
C SER A 139 13.10 -10.27 3.79
N GLU A 140 14.17 -9.90 4.49
CA GLU A 140 14.04 -9.28 5.83
C GLU A 140 13.21 -7.99 5.82
N ASN A 141 13.31 -7.19 4.75
CA ASN A 141 12.53 -5.97 4.59
C ASN A 141 11.02 -6.25 4.50
N VAL A 142 10.62 -7.20 3.65
CA VAL A 142 9.22 -7.58 3.48
C VAL A 142 8.69 -8.24 4.76
N LEU A 143 9.47 -9.14 5.34
CA LEU A 143 9.13 -9.82 6.59
C LEU A 143 8.96 -8.85 7.76
N GLY A 144 9.80 -7.81 7.84
CA GLY A 144 9.68 -6.73 8.80
C GLY A 144 8.34 -6.02 8.69
N LYS A 145 7.95 -5.63 7.48
CA LYS A 145 6.65 -4.98 7.20
C LYS A 145 5.45 -5.87 7.52
N ILE A 146 5.50 -7.17 7.17
CA ILE A 146 4.45 -8.13 7.53
C ILE A 146 4.34 -8.21 9.07
N SER A 147 5.47 -8.25 9.76
CA SER A 147 5.52 -8.32 11.23
C SER A 147 4.99 -7.04 11.88
N ASP A 148 5.27 -5.87 11.31
CA ASP A 148 4.74 -4.59 11.77
C ASP A 148 3.22 -4.51 11.66
N LEU A 149 2.65 -4.96 10.53
CA LEU A 149 1.20 -5.07 10.36
C LEU A 149 0.60 -6.07 11.33
N TYR A 150 1.25 -7.23 11.52
CA TYR A 150 0.77 -8.27 12.43
C TYR A 150 0.72 -7.75 13.87
N ASN A 151 1.80 -7.09 14.32
CA ASN A 151 1.87 -6.47 15.64
C ASN A 151 0.79 -5.42 15.84
N PHE A 152 0.53 -4.58 14.84
CA PHE A 152 -0.58 -3.63 14.89
C PHE A 152 -1.92 -4.36 15.05
N TYR A 153 -2.20 -5.36 14.22
CA TYR A 153 -3.46 -6.09 14.25
C TYR A 153 -3.67 -6.83 15.58
N ASP A 154 -2.63 -7.39 16.18
CA ASP A 154 -2.72 -8.02 17.50
C ASP A 154 -3.06 -7.01 18.61
N ILE A 155 -2.42 -5.84 18.59
CA ILE A 155 -2.76 -4.73 19.50
C ILE A 155 -4.20 -4.27 19.28
N PHE A 156 -4.60 -4.09 18.02
CA PHE A 156 -5.93 -3.61 17.66
C PHE A 156 -7.03 -4.63 17.99
N HIS A 157 -6.75 -5.92 17.89
CA HIS A 157 -7.66 -6.98 18.33
C HIS A 157 -7.98 -6.87 19.83
N ASN A 158 -6.99 -6.52 20.65
CA ASN A 158 -7.22 -6.27 22.07
C ASN A 158 -8.11 -5.03 22.29
N THR A 159 -8.03 -4.01 21.43
CA THR A 159 -8.97 -2.88 21.40
C THR A 159 -10.39 -3.34 21.12
N ILE A 160 -10.59 -4.17 20.08
CA ILE A 160 -11.91 -4.71 19.73
C ILE A 160 -12.46 -5.57 20.88
N LYS A 161 -11.66 -6.48 21.44
CA LYS A 161 -12.06 -7.33 22.58
C LYS A 161 -12.48 -6.54 23.82
N SER A 162 -11.91 -5.36 24.02
CA SER A 162 -12.24 -4.50 25.16
C SER A 162 -13.47 -3.61 24.93
N ILE A 163 -14.13 -3.69 23.77
CA ILE A 163 -15.43 -3.03 23.52
C ILE A 163 -16.48 -3.48 24.53
N ASP A 164 -16.65 -4.78 24.70
CA ASP A 164 -17.64 -5.37 25.61
C ASP A 164 -17.26 -5.27 27.10
N SER A 165 -16.05 -4.79 27.40
CA SER A 165 -15.55 -4.66 28.77
C SER A 165 -15.71 -3.21 29.27
N PRO A 166 -16.51 -2.95 30.32
CA PRO A 166 -16.63 -1.60 30.87
C PRO A 166 -15.32 -1.18 31.56
N GLY A 167 -14.74 -0.04 31.16
CA GLY A 167 -13.62 0.60 31.86
C GLY A 167 -12.51 1.17 30.97
N GLU A 168 -11.41 1.60 31.59
CA GLU A 168 -10.25 2.26 30.94
C GLU A 168 -9.48 1.36 29.96
N ASN A 169 -9.73 0.05 29.94
CA ASN A 169 -9.03 -0.90 29.09
C ASN A 169 -9.16 -0.55 27.60
N PHE A 170 -10.38 -0.22 27.14
CA PHE A 170 -10.61 0.16 25.74
C PHE A 170 -9.77 1.37 25.32
N CYS A 171 -9.70 2.41 26.16
CA CYS A 171 -8.90 3.61 25.86
C CYS A 171 -7.40 3.32 25.86
N LYS A 172 -6.93 2.55 26.84
CA LYS A 172 -5.53 2.13 26.91
C LYS A 172 -5.09 1.31 25.69
N HIS A 173 -5.94 0.41 25.20
CA HIS A 173 -5.65 -0.36 23.98
C HIS A 173 -5.76 0.50 22.71
N SER A 174 -6.72 1.43 22.67
CA SER A 174 -6.88 2.37 21.55
C SER A 174 -5.69 3.32 21.41
N GLU A 175 -5.16 3.83 22.52
CA GLU A 175 -3.93 4.65 22.54
C GLU A 175 -2.74 3.87 21.99
N LYS A 176 -2.52 2.64 22.50
CA LYS A 176 -1.47 1.76 22.00
C LYS A 176 -1.59 1.46 20.52
N SER A 177 -2.82 1.23 20.04
CA SER A 177 -3.08 1.02 18.61
C SER A 177 -2.70 2.26 17.80
N SER A 178 -3.09 3.46 18.26
CA SER A 178 -2.75 4.71 17.57
C SER A 178 -1.25 4.99 17.53
N GLU A 179 -0.53 4.67 18.61
CA GLU A 179 0.92 4.86 18.69
C GLU A 179 1.67 3.83 17.84
N SER A 180 1.21 2.57 17.82
CA SER A 180 1.72 1.55 16.90
C SER A 180 1.57 1.99 15.45
N TYR A 181 0.39 2.53 15.07
CA TYR A 181 0.15 3.04 13.73
C TYR A 181 1.13 4.18 13.33
N LYS A 182 1.38 5.16 14.22
CA LYS A 182 2.33 6.25 13.94
C LYS A 182 3.75 5.76 13.63
N ASN A 183 4.15 4.63 14.20
CA ASN A 183 5.46 4.05 13.95
C ASN A 183 5.52 3.38 12.58
N ILE A 184 4.50 2.59 12.24
CA ILE A 184 4.49 1.81 10.99
C ILE A 184 4.14 2.64 9.75
N LYS A 185 3.36 3.73 9.89
CA LYS A 185 2.94 4.57 8.75
C LYS A 185 4.13 5.19 8.00
N LYS A 186 5.26 5.34 8.68
CA LYS A 186 6.52 5.87 8.13
C LYS A 186 7.12 4.95 7.06
N HIS A 187 6.70 3.69 6.99
CA HIS A 187 7.19 2.74 5.97
C HIS A 187 6.43 2.84 4.64
N CYS A 188 5.38 3.66 4.57
CA CYS A 188 4.66 3.95 3.34
C CYS A 188 5.27 5.17 2.64
N GLN A 189 6.42 4.99 1.97
CA GLN A 189 7.20 6.09 1.38
C GLN A 189 7.50 5.91 -0.12
N THR A 190 7.35 4.72 -0.69
CA THR A 190 7.75 4.46 -2.09
C THR A 190 6.69 3.69 -2.87
N ASN A 191 6.74 3.78 -4.21
CA ASN A 191 5.82 3.04 -5.09
C ASN A 191 5.88 1.51 -4.86
N ARG A 192 7.03 0.97 -4.44
CA ARG A 192 7.22 -0.47 -4.15
C ARG A 192 6.44 -0.95 -2.93
N ASP A 193 5.91 -0.03 -2.12
CA ASP A 193 5.19 -0.35 -0.89
C ASP A 193 3.68 -0.28 -1.08
N HIS A 194 3.20 -0.27 -2.32
CA HIS A 194 1.78 -0.11 -2.64
C HIS A 194 0.90 -1.08 -1.85
N GLY A 195 1.22 -2.39 -1.84
CA GLY A 195 0.44 -3.38 -1.10
C GLY A 195 0.40 -3.13 0.42
N PHE A 196 1.52 -2.68 1.00
CA PHE A 196 1.62 -2.35 2.42
C PHE A 196 0.82 -1.07 2.74
N CYS A 197 0.95 -0.04 1.92
CA CYS A 197 0.22 1.22 2.02
C CYS A 197 -1.30 1.01 1.89
N GLU A 198 -1.74 0.15 0.97
CA GLU A 198 -3.16 -0.20 0.82
C GLU A 198 -3.71 -0.87 2.09
N GLU A 199 -2.92 -1.72 2.74
CA GLU A 199 -3.33 -2.32 4.00
C GLU A 199 -3.40 -1.30 5.15
N LEU A 200 -2.48 -0.33 5.21
CA LEU A 200 -2.56 0.78 6.17
C LEU A 200 -3.82 1.62 5.99
N LYS A 201 -4.26 1.87 4.74
CA LYS A 201 -5.52 2.58 4.48
C LYS A 201 -6.71 1.85 5.09
N LYS A 202 -6.80 0.52 4.92
CA LYS A 202 -7.85 -0.30 5.53
C LYS A 202 -7.80 -0.24 7.06
N ILE A 203 -6.60 -0.25 7.64
CA ILE A 203 -6.39 -0.08 9.08
C ILE A 203 -6.97 1.25 9.56
N ARG A 204 -6.69 2.36 8.87
CA ARG A 204 -7.23 3.68 9.22
C ARG A 204 -8.75 3.70 9.20
N GLU A 205 -9.36 3.14 8.17
CA GLU A 205 -10.82 3.05 8.04
C GLU A 205 -11.44 2.25 9.19
N LYS A 206 -10.90 1.04 9.45
CA LYS A 206 -11.39 0.16 10.52
C LYS A 206 -11.23 0.81 11.89
N TYR A 207 -10.09 1.44 12.16
CA TYR A 207 -9.84 2.16 13.40
C TYR A 207 -10.81 3.33 13.58
N TYR A 208 -10.98 4.16 12.55
CA TYR A 208 -11.91 5.31 12.60
C TYR A 208 -13.33 4.87 12.91
N LEU A 209 -13.83 3.81 12.25
CA LEU A 209 -15.17 3.28 12.51
C LEU A 209 -15.32 2.81 13.96
N THR A 210 -14.35 2.04 14.47
CA THR A 210 -14.33 1.57 15.86
C THR A 210 -14.37 2.75 16.84
N MET A 211 -13.47 3.72 16.68
CA MET A 211 -13.37 4.86 17.60
C MET A 211 -14.60 5.77 17.54
N LYS A 212 -15.15 5.99 16.35
CA LYS A 212 -16.36 6.80 16.14
C LYS A 212 -17.58 6.18 16.80
N TYR A 213 -17.74 4.86 16.72
CA TYR A 213 -18.91 4.17 17.28
C TYR A 213 -18.83 4.10 18.81
N GLU A 214 -17.68 3.72 19.36
CA GLU A 214 -17.50 3.59 20.82
C GLU A 214 -17.51 4.94 21.54
N ASN A 215 -16.96 5.99 20.91
CA ASN A 215 -17.01 7.41 21.33
C ASN A 215 -16.85 7.69 22.84
N ARG A 216 -16.05 6.88 23.54
CA ARG A 216 -15.88 6.94 25.00
C ARG A 216 -14.44 7.19 25.45
N CYS A 217 -13.52 7.41 24.51
CA CYS A 217 -12.12 7.73 24.79
C CYS A 217 -11.77 9.13 24.33
N SER A 218 -11.41 9.99 25.28
CA SER A 218 -10.90 11.34 25.00
C SER A 218 -9.38 11.37 24.81
N THR A 219 -8.68 10.30 25.18
CA THR A 219 -7.21 10.23 25.19
C THR A 219 -6.61 9.64 23.91
N ALA A 220 -7.38 8.83 23.18
CA ALA A 220 -6.99 8.31 21.88
C ALA A 220 -7.61 9.15 20.75
N PRO A 221 -6.90 9.37 19.63
CA PRO A 221 -7.46 10.11 18.50
C PRO A 221 -8.61 9.33 17.85
N ILE A 222 -9.62 10.02 17.34
CA ILE A 222 -10.72 9.38 16.59
C ILE A 222 -10.25 8.94 15.19
N ALA A 223 -9.38 9.72 14.56
CA ALA A 223 -8.86 9.45 13.23
C ALA A 223 -7.32 9.37 13.27
N LEU A 224 -6.78 8.39 12.56
CA LEU A 224 -5.35 8.24 12.38
C LEU A 224 -4.87 9.14 11.24
N GLU A 225 -3.70 9.75 11.46
CA GLU A 225 -3.07 10.60 10.45
C GLU A 225 -2.82 9.81 9.15
N PRO A 226 -2.95 10.45 7.98
CA PRO A 226 -2.57 9.84 6.73
C PRO A 226 -1.09 9.45 6.71
N GLU A 227 -0.80 8.50 5.82
CA GLU A 227 0.52 8.07 5.44
C GLU A 227 1.27 9.27 4.83
N ASP A 228 2.55 9.42 5.16
CA ASP A 228 3.41 10.45 4.61
C ASP A 228 3.85 10.01 3.21
N ILE A 229 2.94 10.13 2.23
CA ILE A 229 3.25 9.84 0.83
C ILE A 229 4.25 10.91 0.38
N GLU A 230 5.54 10.55 0.29
CA GLU A 230 6.45 11.30 -0.56
C GLU A 230 5.92 11.15 -1.97
N ASP A 231 5.09 12.11 -2.38
CA ASP A 231 4.60 12.24 -3.73
C ASP A 231 5.85 12.26 -4.62
N SER A 232 6.15 11.11 -5.22
CA SER A 232 7.11 11.02 -6.30
C SER A 232 6.76 12.19 -7.21
N LYS A 233 7.73 13.09 -7.43
CA LYS A 233 7.59 14.28 -8.29
C LYS A 233 7.34 13.91 -9.76
N GLY A 234 6.68 12.79 -10.04
CA GLY A 234 6.29 12.27 -11.33
C GLY A 234 4.88 12.67 -11.75
N THR A 235 4.51 13.95 -11.67
CA THR A 235 3.40 14.49 -12.51
C THR A 235 3.50 15.97 -12.80
N ILE A 236 4.67 16.60 -12.60
CA ILE A 236 4.86 18.00 -13.00
C ILE A 236 5.30 18.10 -14.48
N LEU A 237 5.90 17.06 -15.06
CA LEU A 237 6.41 17.08 -16.44
C LEU A 237 5.31 16.96 -17.53
N ILE A 238 4.16 16.36 -17.22
CA ILE A 238 3.06 16.16 -18.18
C ILE A 238 2.49 17.50 -18.68
N PRO A 239 2.13 18.47 -17.82
CA PRO A 239 1.63 19.76 -18.31
C PRO A 239 2.69 20.52 -19.14
N PHE A 240 3.98 20.43 -18.78
CA PHE A 240 5.05 21.09 -19.56
C PHE A 240 5.25 20.45 -20.94
N ALA A 241 5.22 19.12 -21.04
CA ALA A 241 5.34 18.42 -22.32
C ALA A 241 4.16 18.75 -23.27
N VAL A 242 2.93 18.76 -22.74
CA VAL A 242 1.73 19.12 -23.53
C VAL A 242 1.80 20.57 -24.02
N ILE A 243 2.21 21.52 -23.17
CA ILE A 243 2.38 22.92 -23.57
C ILE A 243 3.46 23.05 -24.66
N LEU A 244 4.58 22.34 -24.54
CA LEU A 244 5.66 22.37 -25.54
C LEU A 244 5.23 21.79 -26.89
N VAL A 245 4.44 20.71 -26.90
CA VAL A 245 3.89 20.13 -28.13
C VAL A 245 2.89 21.08 -28.79
N ILE A 246 1.94 21.64 -28.02
CA ILE A 246 0.94 22.58 -28.56
C ILE A 246 1.62 23.82 -29.14
N THR A 247 2.56 24.43 -28.42
CA THR A 247 3.28 25.62 -28.90
C THR A 247 4.10 25.34 -30.15
N SER A 248 4.75 24.17 -30.23
CA SER A 248 5.50 23.75 -31.42
C SER A 248 4.60 23.55 -32.64
N VAL A 249 3.45 22.90 -32.47
CA VAL A 249 2.47 22.69 -33.55
C VAL A 249 1.91 24.03 -34.03
N LEU A 250 1.55 24.95 -33.12
CA LEU A 250 1.08 26.30 -33.49
C LEU A 250 2.13 27.09 -34.27
N PHE A 251 3.40 26.99 -33.89
CA PHE A 251 4.50 27.66 -34.59
C PHE A 251 4.68 27.13 -36.02
N ILE A 252 4.61 25.81 -36.21
CA ILE A 252 4.68 25.18 -37.53
C ILE A 252 3.47 25.60 -38.38
N LEU A 253 2.26 25.57 -37.84
CA LEU A 253 1.05 25.98 -38.56
C LEU A 253 1.10 27.46 -38.98
N TYR A 254 1.59 28.34 -38.10
CA TYR A 254 1.78 29.76 -38.42
C TYR A 254 2.78 29.97 -39.57
N LYS A 255 3.87 29.22 -39.59
CA LYS A 255 4.95 29.38 -40.59
C LYS A 255 4.63 28.72 -41.94
N PHE A 256 3.92 27.60 -41.95
CA PHE A 256 3.78 26.75 -43.14
C PHE A 256 2.37 26.69 -43.75
N THR A 257 1.35 27.23 -43.08
CA THR A 257 0.00 27.30 -43.64
C THR A 257 -0.19 28.64 -44.36
N SER A 258 -0.85 28.65 -45.51
CA SER A 258 -1.20 29.84 -46.33
C SER A 258 -2.05 30.91 -45.59
N PHE A 259 -2.30 30.69 -44.31
CA PHE A 259 -3.04 31.53 -43.38
C PHE A 259 -2.28 32.78 -42.93
N GLY A 260 -0.95 32.86 -43.04
CA GLY A 260 -0.19 34.06 -42.67
C GLY A 260 -0.58 35.32 -43.48
N PHE A 261 -0.92 35.14 -44.75
CA PHE A 261 -1.43 36.21 -45.62
C PHE A 261 -2.89 36.59 -45.30
N TRP A 262 -3.71 35.62 -44.88
CA TRP A 262 -5.10 35.87 -44.48
C TRP A 262 -5.20 36.51 -43.09
N ALA A 263 -4.38 36.07 -42.13
CA ALA A 263 -4.33 36.65 -40.79
C ALA A 263 -3.85 38.11 -40.82
N SER A 264 -2.80 38.42 -41.59
CA SER A 264 -2.32 39.80 -41.75
C SER A 264 -3.35 40.72 -42.40
N THR A 265 -4.14 40.22 -43.37
CA THR A 265 -5.21 41.00 -43.99
C THR A 265 -6.39 41.25 -43.05
N GLN A 266 -6.74 40.30 -42.17
CA GLN A 266 -7.77 40.51 -41.15
C GLN A 266 -7.31 41.47 -40.04
N ILE A 267 -6.05 41.38 -39.60
CA ILE A 267 -5.45 42.33 -38.65
C ILE A 267 -5.49 43.75 -39.21
N ARG A 268 -5.16 43.93 -40.49
CA ARG A 268 -5.21 45.25 -41.15
C ARG A 268 -6.64 45.80 -41.28
N LYS A 269 -7.63 44.92 -41.51
CA LYS A 269 -9.06 45.29 -41.48
C LYS A 269 -9.49 45.75 -40.09
N TRP A 270 -9.05 45.06 -39.03
CA TRP A 270 -9.39 45.41 -37.65
C TRP A 270 -8.76 46.75 -37.22
N ILE A 271 -7.50 47.00 -37.60
CA ILE A 271 -6.82 48.29 -37.36
C ILE A 271 -7.56 49.44 -38.06
N ASN A 272 -8.01 49.24 -39.31
CA ASN A 272 -8.79 50.26 -40.03
C ASN A 272 -10.17 50.52 -39.40
N ILE A 273 -10.81 49.49 -38.84
CA ILE A 273 -12.06 49.66 -38.09
C ILE A 273 -11.79 50.50 -36.83
N PHE A 274 -10.72 50.21 -36.09
CA PHE A 274 -10.34 50.97 -34.89
C PHE A 274 -10.04 52.46 -35.16
N ASN A 275 -9.34 52.76 -36.25
CA ASN A 275 -9.01 54.14 -36.61
C ASN A 275 -10.22 54.99 -37.05
N ASN A 276 -11.34 54.35 -37.40
CA ASN A 276 -12.58 55.00 -37.79
C ASN A 276 -13.59 55.13 -36.64
N ILE A 277 -13.23 54.73 -35.42
CA ILE A 277 -14.09 54.87 -34.24
C ILE A 277 -14.08 56.34 -33.78
N PRO A 278 -15.25 57.00 -33.64
CA PRO A 278 -15.34 58.38 -33.18
C PRO A 278 -14.73 58.57 -31.79
N LYS A 279 -14.16 59.76 -31.54
CA LYS A 279 -13.47 60.08 -30.28
C LYS A 279 -14.36 59.93 -29.04
N GLU A 280 -15.65 60.23 -29.16
CA GLU A 280 -16.65 60.11 -28.08
C GLU A 280 -16.84 58.67 -27.59
N THR A 281 -16.78 57.68 -28.49
CA THR A 281 -16.83 56.25 -28.11
C THR A 281 -15.60 55.78 -27.35
N LEU A 282 -14.45 56.45 -27.54
CA LEU A 282 -13.21 56.13 -26.86
C LEU A 282 -13.19 56.71 -25.43
N GLU A 283 -13.75 57.91 -25.25
CA GLU A 283 -13.93 58.56 -23.94
C GLU A 283 -14.92 57.79 -23.03
N LEU A 284 -15.97 57.19 -23.58
CA LEU A 284 -16.91 56.35 -22.82
C LEU A 284 -16.26 55.06 -22.28
N LEU A 285 -15.33 54.47 -23.04
CA LEU A 285 -14.60 53.26 -22.65
C LEU A 285 -13.58 53.55 -21.53
N GLU A 286 -12.95 54.72 -21.55
CA GLU A 286 -12.01 55.16 -20.51
C GLU A 286 -12.72 55.44 -19.17
N ASN A 287 -13.90 56.06 -19.22
CA ASN A 287 -14.72 56.33 -18.03
C ASN A 287 -15.29 55.06 -17.39
N TYR A 288 -15.64 54.05 -18.19
CA TYR A 288 -16.09 52.76 -17.67
C TYR A 288 -14.98 52.01 -16.92
N ARG A 289 -13.75 52.08 -17.44
CA ARG A 289 -12.58 51.38 -16.86
C ARG A 289 -12.10 52.03 -15.57
N SER A 290 -12.19 53.35 -15.45
CA SER A 290 -11.80 54.09 -14.23
C SER A 290 -12.80 53.86 -13.07
N GLN A 291 -14.10 53.74 -13.36
CA GLN A 291 -15.11 53.39 -12.36
C GLN A 291 -14.88 51.99 -11.76
N GLN A 292 -14.53 51.01 -12.59
CA GLN A 292 -14.33 49.62 -12.14
C GLN A 292 -13.12 49.47 -11.19
N LEU A 293 -12.03 50.20 -11.43
CA LEU A 293 -10.82 50.23 -10.56
C LEU A 293 -11.05 50.94 -9.21
N SER A 294 -12.01 51.85 -9.12
CA SER A 294 -12.35 52.56 -7.87
C SER A 294 -13.23 51.73 -6.93
N SER A 295 -14.03 50.81 -7.49
CA SER A 295 -14.94 49.94 -6.74
C SER A 295 -14.22 48.79 -6.01
N GLU A 296 -13.03 48.40 -6.46
CA GLU A 296 -12.32 47.23 -5.94
C GLU A 296 -11.46 47.54 -4.70
N LYS A 297 -11.28 48.82 -4.34
CA LYS A 297 -10.35 49.26 -3.28
C LYS A 297 -10.97 49.59 -1.91
N ASN A 298 -12.29 49.56 -1.75
CA ASN A 298 -12.97 50.01 -0.53
C ASN A 298 -13.91 48.94 0.10
N GLN A 299 -13.34 47.84 0.55
CA GLN A 299 -13.84 46.97 1.63
C GLN A 299 -12.56 46.51 2.34
N TYR A 300 -12.16 46.94 3.54
CA TYR A 300 -12.84 46.97 4.83
C TYR A 300 -12.14 47.97 5.77
N ASN A 301 -12.88 48.63 6.67
CA ASN A 301 -12.38 49.05 7.99
C ASN A 301 -13.57 49.52 8.85
N VAL A 302 -13.97 48.70 9.84
CA VAL A 302 -14.84 49.15 10.93
C VAL A 302 -14.13 48.81 12.23
N GLN A 303 -13.60 49.85 12.88
CA GLN A 303 -13.03 49.79 14.22
C GLN A 303 -14.02 50.47 15.16
N TYR A 304 -14.52 49.75 16.17
CA TYR A 304 -15.23 50.36 17.31
C TYR A 304 -14.40 50.16 18.58
N LEU A 305 -14.08 51.28 19.22
CA LEU A 305 -13.51 51.41 20.57
C LEU A 305 -14.64 51.76 21.56
N PRO A 306 -14.42 51.54 22.88
CA PRO A 306 -15.42 51.16 23.86
C PRO A 306 -16.13 52.36 24.51
N ALA A 307 -17.28 52.07 25.12
CA ALA A 307 -17.88 52.83 26.20
C ALA A 307 -18.13 51.88 27.39
#